data_AF-R4L393-F1
#
_entry.id   AF-R4L393-F1
#
_cell.length_a   1.000
_cell.length_b   1.000
_cell.length_c   1.000
_cell.angle_alpha   90.00
_cell.angle_beta   90.00
_cell.angle_gamma   90.00
#
_symmetry.space_group_name_H-M   'P 1'
#
loop_
_entity.id
_entity.type
_entity.pdbx_description
1 polymer ?
#
loop_
_entity_poly.entity_id
_entity_poly.type
_entity_poly.pdbx_seq_one_letter_code
_entity_poly.pdbx_strand_id
1 'polypeptide(L)'
;MIEPGVATAFTDGITHINLDESSTLDGEQQIATFKSASASIYDLSASMTVKGELWNWGHHNPEHLAEIEARLPGFSTYGTDTFSEQSYYLALRDIPKGLEGCAGKAILEVGCGVGEGLNFLSRLVPDARMTGLDLAPKAVARANATLARGDELRFVQGDAEALPFEDASVDVLINVESSHAYPNLKGFLQEAARVLRPGGVLSHIDVYTTQRLRAMRAIQAELPGLEWISDNDISDQVRAAVRQRMAPGSRFRRNLDKQRMNRFVRMLATNNLVMTFGGPFAGYREPAVVKLLNRLKVLPPAGSLPMRSYRHQVAVRS
;
A
#
# COMPACT_ATOMS: atom_id res chain seq x y z
N MET A 1 -5.50 8.42 20.99
CA MET A 1 -6.39 7.28 20.69
C MET A 1 -7.34 7.71 19.59
N ILE A 2 -7.71 6.82 18.67
CA ILE A 2 -8.69 7.12 17.61
C ILE A 2 -10.07 7.25 18.25
N GLU A 3 -10.84 8.27 17.88
CA GLU A 3 -12.23 8.40 18.33
C GLU A 3 -13.08 7.25 17.78
N PRO A 4 -14.01 6.67 18.56
CA PRO A 4 -14.83 5.53 18.12
C PRO A 4 -15.54 5.77 16.78
N GLY A 5 -16.05 6.99 16.53
CA GLY A 5 -16.72 7.34 15.28
C GLY A 5 -15.81 7.25 14.05
N VAL A 6 -14.53 7.60 14.20
CA VAL A 6 -13.52 7.50 13.13
C VAL A 6 -13.23 6.04 12.79
N ALA A 7 -13.07 5.18 13.81
CA ALA A 7 -12.82 3.76 13.60
C ALA A 7 -14.00 3.06 12.90
N THR A 8 -15.24 3.41 13.29
CA THR A 8 -16.46 2.89 12.64
C THR A 8 -16.58 3.36 11.20
N ALA A 9 -16.43 4.67 10.94
CA ALA A 9 -16.53 5.21 9.58
C ALA A 9 -15.52 4.57 8.61
N PHE A 10 -14.29 4.33 9.07
CA PHE A 10 -13.29 3.62 8.28
C PHE A 10 -13.65 2.16 8.06
N THR A 11 -14.05 1.43 9.11
CA THR A 11 -14.36 0.00 9.01
C THR A 11 -15.57 -0.25 8.13
N ASP A 12 -16.60 0.59 8.23
CA ASP A 12 -17.81 0.47 7.41
C ASP A 12 -17.51 0.83 5.95
N GLY A 13 -16.78 1.92 5.71
CA GLY A 13 -16.40 2.34 4.37
C GLY A 13 -15.49 1.33 3.67
N ILE A 14 -14.44 0.84 4.35
CA ILE A 14 -13.52 -0.15 3.78
C ILE A 14 -14.21 -1.49 3.52
N THR A 15 -15.18 -1.87 4.36
CA THR A 15 -16.01 -3.06 4.17
C THR A 15 -16.89 -2.89 2.94
N HIS A 16 -17.57 -1.75 2.82
CA HIS A 16 -18.46 -1.47 1.71
C HIS A 16 -17.71 -1.51 0.37
N ILE A 17 -16.64 -0.74 0.21
CA ILE A 17 -15.93 -0.63 -1.08
C ILE A 17 -15.23 -1.91 -1.52
N ASN A 18 -15.00 -2.85 -0.58
CA ASN A 18 -14.34 -4.12 -0.87
C ASN A 18 -15.31 -5.31 -0.93
N LEU A 19 -16.53 -5.23 -0.39
CA LEU A 19 -17.46 -6.36 -0.37
C LEU A 19 -18.76 -6.12 -1.11
N ASP A 20 -19.10 -4.86 -1.41
CA ASP A 20 -20.23 -4.53 -2.25
C ASP A 20 -19.91 -4.75 -3.74
N GLU A 21 -20.93 -5.08 -4.53
CA GLU A 21 -20.81 -5.27 -5.98
C GLU A 21 -20.50 -3.94 -6.70
N SER A 22 -20.99 -2.80 -6.19
CA SER A 22 -20.61 -1.48 -6.72
C SER A 22 -19.13 -1.21 -6.52
N SER A 23 -18.56 -1.69 -5.41
CA SER A 23 -17.22 -1.38 -4.94
C SER A 23 -16.93 0.13 -4.90
N THR A 24 -17.97 0.95 -4.71
CA THR A 24 -17.86 2.41 -4.62
C THR A 24 -18.70 2.93 -3.46
N LEU A 25 -18.29 4.06 -2.85
CA LEU A 25 -19.20 4.79 -1.95
C LEU A 25 -20.02 5.79 -2.76
N ASP A 26 -21.31 5.86 -2.45
CA ASP A 26 -22.24 6.81 -3.07
C ASP A 26 -22.44 8.04 -2.18
N GLY A 27 -22.44 9.22 -2.81
CA GLY A 27 -22.74 10.49 -2.15
C GLY A 27 -21.52 11.17 -1.51
N GLU A 28 -21.39 12.47 -1.78
CA GLU A 28 -20.23 13.30 -1.39
C GLU A 28 -19.95 13.26 0.11
N GLN A 29 -20.99 13.28 0.95
CA GLN A 29 -20.83 13.28 2.41
C GLN A 29 -20.25 11.95 2.92
N GLN A 30 -20.68 10.81 2.36
CA GLN A 30 -20.17 9.50 2.77
C GLN A 30 -18.71 9.34 2.36
N ILE A 31 -18.38 9.72 1.12
CA ILE A 31 -17.02 9.74 0.60
C ILE A 31 -16.12 10.62 1.47
N ALA A 32 -16.53 11.86 1.77
CA ALA A 32 -15.75 12.78 2.59
C ALA A 32 -15.53 12.25 4.01
N THR A 33 -16.56 11.64 4.61
CA THR A 33 -16.48 11.03 5.94
C THR A 33 -15.49 9.87 5.95
N PHE A 34 -15.56 8.98 4.96
CA PHE A 34 -14.63 7.85 4.84
C PHE A 34 -13.20 8.32 4.58
N LYS A 35 -12.98 9.24 3.65
CA LYS A 35 -11.65 9.80 3.34
C LYS A 35 -11.00 10.46 4.57
N SER A 36 -11.77 11.24 5.33
CA SER A 36 -11.31 11.86 6.58
C SER A 36 -10.93 10.81 7.64
N ALA A 37 -11.74 9.75 7.76
CA ALA A 37 -11.47 8.65 8.68
C ALA A 37 -10.21 7.86 8.27
N SER A 38 -10.05 7.55 6.99
CA SER A 38 -8.86 6.92 6.41
C SER A 38 -7.62 7.75 6.70
N ALA A 39 -7.61 9.04 6.36
CA ALA A 39 -6.49 9.94 6.62
C ALA A 39 -6.10 9.95 8.11
N SER A 40 -7.09 9.99 9.01
CA SER A 40 -6.86 9.98 10.47
C SER A 40 -6.22 8.67 10.97
N ILE A 41 -6.65 7.53 10.43
CA ILE A 41 -6.10 6.21 10.79
C ILE A 41 -4.69 6.05 10.24
N TYR A 42 -4.45 6.42 8.98
CA TYR A 42 -3.12 6.35 8.38
C TYR A 42 -2.14 7.36 9.01
N ASP A 43 -2.60 8.54 9.43
CA ASP A 43 -1.80 9.49 10.24
C ASP A 43 -1.39 8.87 11.58
N LEU A 44 -2.29 8.16 12.26
CA LEU A 44 -1.93 7.46 13.49
C LEU A 44 -0.90 6.36 13.21
N SER A 45 -1.11 5.55 12.17
CA SER A 45 -0.14 4.53 11.73
C SER A 45 1.23 5.14 11.45
N ALA A 46 1.28 6.25 10.71
CA ALA A 46 2.51 7.00 10.42
C ALA A 46 3.21 7.54 11.68
N SER A 47 2.45 7.92 12.72
CA SER A 47 3.02 8.36 13.99
C SER A 47 3.67 7.23 14.80
N MET A 48 3.25 5.98 14.56
CA MET A 48 3.83 4.79 15.20
C MET A 48 5.06 4.26 14.45
N THR A 49 5.28 4.68 13.21
CA THR A 49 6.42 4.28 12.38
C THR A 49 7.74 4.75 12.98
N VAL A 50 8.66 3.82 13.24
CA VAL A 50 10.07 4.11 13.52
C VAL A 50 10.85 4.08 12.19
N LYS A 51 11.87 4.93 12.04
CA LYS A 51 12.64 5.15 10.80
C LYS A 51 12.86 3.87 9.98
N GLY A 52 12.48 3.88 8.69
CA GLY A 52 12.70 2.76 7.76
C GLY A 52 11.65 1.65 7.75
N GLU A 53 10.50 1.80 8.44
CA GLU A 53 9.44 0.78 8.45
C GLU A 53 8.39 1.04 7.34
N LEU A 54 8.12 -0.01 6.55
CA LEU A 54 7.08 -0.06 5.53
C LEU A 54 5.89 -0.88 6.03
N TRP A 55 4.70 -0.29 6.02
CA TRP A 55 3.47 -0.90 6.53
C TRP A 55 2.60 -1.48 5.41
N ASN A 56 3.21 -2.36 4.61
CA ASN A 56 2.52 -3.18 3.61
C ASN A 56 2.77 -4.66 3.91
N TRP A 57 2.10 -5.61 3.25
CA TRP A 57 2.26 -7.04 3.53
C TRP A 57 3.58 -7.64 2.99
N GLY A 58 4.21 -6.92 2.07
CA GLY A 58 5.49 -7.27 1.47
C GLY A 58 5.39 -8.42 0.46
N HIS A 59 6.49 -8.66 -0.23
CA HIS A 59 6.66 -9.69 -1.25
C HIS A 59 7.90 -10.51 -0.92
N HIS A 60 7.82 -11.83 -1.05
CA HIS A 60 8.97 -12.70 -0.85
C HIS A 60 9.28 -13.48 -2.13
N ASN A 61 10.36 -13.07 -2.80
CA ASN A 61 11.01 -13.80 -3.87
C ASN A 61 12.53 -13.72 -3.67
N PRO A 62 13.22 -14.84 -3.36
CA PRO A 62 14.67 -14.87 -3.20
C PRO A 62 15.46 -14.32 -4.38
N GLU A 63 14.95 -14.48 -5.61
CA GLU A 63 15.59 -13.95 -6.82
C GLU A 63 15.54 -12.42 -6.83
N HIS A 64 14.39 -11.82 -6.50
CA HIS A 64 14.25 -10.37 -6.39
C HIS A 64 15.17 -9.81 -5.31
N LEU A 65 15.28 -10.49 -4.15
CA LEU A 65 16.21 -10.08 -3.09
C LEU A 65 17.66 -10.10 -3.58
N ALA A 66 18.08 -11.14 -4.31
CA ALA A 66 19.42 -11.23 -4.87
C ALA A 66 19.69 -10.13 -5.90
N GLU A 67 18.72 -9.83 -6.77
CA GLU A 67 18.80 -8.75 -7.75
C GLU A 67 18.91 -7.35 -7.09
N ILE A 68 18.21 -7.14 -5.97
CA ILE A 68 18.31 -5.91 -5.17
C ILE A 68 19.69 -5.81 -4.53
N GLU A 69 20.19 -6.86 -3.89
CA GLU A 69 21.53 -6.88 -3.26
C GLU A 69 22.65 -6.64 -4.26
N ALA A 70 22.52 -7.14 -5.50
CA ALA A 70 23.49 -6.87 -6.56
C ALA A 70 23.54 -5.39 -6.95
N ARG A 71 22.42 -4.67 -6.87
CA ARG A 71 22.32 -3.24 -7.19
C ARG A 71 22.63 -2.33 -6.01
N LEU A 72 22.25 -2.74 -4.81
CA LEU A 72 22.45 -2.03 -3.55
C LEU A 72 23.13 -2.95 -2.54
N PRO A 73 24.45 -3.16 -2.64
CA PRO A 73 25.18 -4.08 -1.76
C PRO A 73 24.99 -3.73 -0.28
N GLY A 74 24.60 -4.73 0.50
CA GLY A 74 24.38 -4.60 1.94
C GLY A 74 23.03 -4.01 2.31
N PHE A 75 22.11 -3.84 1.34
CA PHE A 75 20.78 -3.29 1.56
C PHE A 75 20.01 -4.01 2.70
N SER A 76 20.03 -5.34 2.72
CA SER A 76 19.35 -6.17 3.72
C SER A 76 19.89 -6.01 5.14
N THR A 77 21.08 -5.41 5.30
CA THR A 77 21.66 -5.14 6.62
C THR A 77 21.09 -3.88 7.29
N TYR A 78 20.43 -3.00 6.51
CA TYR A 78 19.89 -1.74 7.00
C TYR A 78 18.43 -1.86 7.41
N GLY A 79 18.13 -1.94 8.71
CA GLY A 79 16.84 -1.41 9.18
C GLY A 79 15.55 -2.16 8.80
N THR A 80 15.56 -3.07 7.81
CA THR A 80 14.37 -3.67 7.18
C THR A 80 14.32 -5.20 7.23
N ASP A 81 13.14 -5.78 7.00
CA ASP A 81 12.95 -7.21 6.69
C ASP A 81 12.88 -7.52 5.19
N THR A 82 13.17 -6.54 4.34
CA THR A 82 13.33 -6.57 2.88
C THR A 82 12.09 -6.95 2.06
N PHE A 83 11.02 -7.45 2.69
CA PHE A 83 9.84 -7.90 1.93
C PHE A 83 9.10 -6.73 1.29
N SER A 84 9.00 -5.61 1.99
CA SER A 84 8.30 -4.44 1.45
C SER A 84 9.05 -3.84 0.28
N GLU A 85 10.37 -3.78 0.36
CA GLU A 85 11.22 -3.28 -0.72
C GLU A 85 11.22 -4.19 -1.94
N GLN A 86 11.06 -5.51 -1.75
CA GLN A 86 10.81 -6.41 -2.86
C GLN A 86 9.50 -6.08 -3.61
N SER A 87 8.43 -5.63 -2.92
CA SER A 87 7.20 -5.16 -3.60
C SER A 87 7.45 -3.89 -4.43
N TYR A 88 8.22 -2.95 -3.89
CA TYR A 88 8.58 -1.73 -4.62
C TYR A 88 9.50 -2.01 -5.80
N TYR A 89 10.50 -2.88 -5.61
CA TYR A 89 11.37 -3.34 -6.67
C TYR A 89 10.57 -3.97 -7.80
N LEU A 90 9.62 -4.86 -7.49
CA LEU A 90 8.70 -5.45 -8.45
C LEU A 90 7.93 -4.39 -9.24
N ALA A 91 7.51 -3.31 -8.59
CA ALA A 91 6.74 -2.24 -9.22
C ALA A 91 7.48 -1.53 -10.38
N LEU A 92 8.82 -1.48 -10.36
CA LEU A 92 9.64 -0.93 -11.46
C LEU A 92 10.36 -2.00 -12.29
N ARG A 93 10.54 -3.21 -11.76
CA ARG A 93 11.19 -4.33 -12.47
C ARG A 93 10.33 -4.84 -13.61
N ASP A 94 9.05 -5.06 -13.35
CA ASP A 94 8.16 -5.81 -14.24
C ASP A 94 7.34 -4.89 -15.17
N ILE A 95 7.69 -3.60 -15.26
CA ILE A 95 7.15 -2.70 -16.28
C ILE A 95 7.95 -2.80 -17.59
N PRO A 96 7.38 -2.47 -18.76
CA PRO A 96 8.05 -2.63 -20.06
C PRO A 96 9.44 -1.97 -20.18
N LYS A 97 9.65 -0.87 -19.46
CA LYS A 97 10.90 -0.12 -19.48
C LYS A 97 11.95 -0.62 -18.47
N GLY A 98 11.56 -1.48 -17.52
CA GLY A 98 12.41 -1.92 -16.41
C GLY A 98 12.94 -0.78 -15.53
N LEU A 99 13.90 -1.09 -14.64
CA LEU A 99 14.55 -0.09 -13.79
C LEU A 99 15.40 0.87 -14.63
N GLU A 100 16.12 0.34 -15.60
CA GLU A 100 17.09 1.08 -16.41
C GLU A 100 16.37 2.15 -17.26
N GLY A 101 15.19 1.84 -17.78
CA GLY A 101 14.36 2.81 -18.52
C GLY A 101 13.68 3.87 -17.65
N CYS A 102 13.82 3.80 -16.32
CA CYS A 102 13.32 4.81 -15.38
C CYS A 102 14.31 5.96 -15.15
N ALA A 103 15.57 5.86 -15.62
CA ALA A 103 16.53 6.95 -15.49
C ALA A 103 16.03 8.24 -16.17
N GLY A 104 16.13 9.38 -15.48
CA GLY A 104 15.66 10.69 -15.95
C GLY A 104 14.13 10.86 -16.01
N LYS A 105 13.36 9.83 -15.66
CA LYS A 105 11.89 9.81 -15.75
C LYS A 105 11.23 10.44 -14.53
N ALA A 106 10.04 10.99 -14.74
CA ALA A 106 9.14 11.43 -13.69
C ALA A 106 8.32 10.25 -13.17
N ILE A 107 8.57 9.85 -11.92
CA ILE A 107 7.87 8.76 -11.24
C ILE A 107 6.95 9.33 -10.17
N LEU A 108 5.69 8.94 -10.19
CA LEU A 108 4.68 9.30 -9.20
C LEU A 108 4.29 8.06 -8.39
N GLU A 109 4.45 8.08 -7.07
CA GLU A 109 3.78 7.13 -6.19
C GLU A 109 2.49 7.75 -5.66
N VAL A 110 1.35 7.10 -5.88
CA VAL A 110 0.06 7.49 -5.30
C VAL A 110 -0.22 6.59 -4.09
N GLY A 111 -0.45 7.20 -2.93
CA GLY A 111 -0.58 6.49 -1.65
C GLY A 111 0.77 6.20 -0.99
N CYS A 112 1.71 7.16 -1.00
CA CYS A 112 3.09 6.93 -0.59
C CYS A 112 3.32 6.81 0.93
N GLY A 113 2.32 7.12 1.75
CA GLY A 113 2.42 7.19 3.19
C GLY A 113 3.56 8.09 3.66
N VAL A 114 4.47 7.53 4.47
CA VAL A 114 5.67 8.24 4.98
C VAL A 114 6.85 8.23 4.01
N GLY A 115 6.68 7.71 2.78
CA GLY A 115 7.64 7.87 1.68
C GLY A 115 8.82 6.91 1.64
N GLU A 116 8.89 5.93 2.55
CA GLU A 116 10.04 5.00 2.62
C GLU A 116 10.18 4.11 1.36
N GLY A 117 9.06 3.80 0.69
CA GLY A 117 9.03 2.99 -0.52
C GLY A 117 9.67 3.72 -1.69
N LEU A 118 9.20 4.95 -1.95
CA LEU A 118 9.84 5.85 -2.91
C LEU A 118 11.29 6.16 -2.56
N ASN A 119 11.61 6.32 -1.28
CA ASN A 119 12.99 6.53 -0.83
C ASN A 119 13.88 5.30 -1.11
N PHE A 120 13.35 4.08 -0.99
CA PHE A 120 14.04 2.88 -1.48
C PHE A 120 14.25 2.92 -3.00
N LEU A 121 13.21 3.20 -3.78
CA LEU A 121 13.31 3.28 -5.24
C LEU A 121 14.30 4.34 -5.72
N SER A 122 14.36 5.49 -5.04
CA SER A 122 15.31 6.57 -5.36
C SER A 122 16.77 6.17 -5.19
N ARG A 123 17.07 5.12 -4.39
CA ARG A 123 18.42 4.57 -4.30
C ARG A 123 18.72 3.60 -5.45
N LEU A 124 17.70 2.91 -5.95
CA LEU A 124 17.81 2.00 -7.09
C LEU A 124 17.91 2.74 -8.43
N VAL A 125 17.22 3.87 -8.56
CA VAL A 125 17.18 4.68 -9.78
C VAL A 125 17.47 6.14 -9.43
N PRO A 126 18.73 6.49 -9.11
CA PRO A 126 19.09 7.81 -8.57
C PRO A 126 18.81 8.98 -9.53
N ASP A 127 18.78 8.73 -10.84
CA ASP A 127 18.55 9.77 -11.84
C ASP A 127 17.06 10.05 -12.11
N ALA A 128 16.15 9.32 -11.46
CA ALA A 128 14.71 9.55 -11.60
C ALA A 128 14.24 10.72 -10.71
N ARG A 129 13.25 11.47 -11.20
CA ARG A 129 12.56 12.50 -10.42
C ARG A 129 11.32 11.89 -9.81
N MET A 130 11.30 11.74 -8.48
CA MET A 130 10.26 11.00 -7.79
C MET A 130 9.38 11.93 -6.95
N THR A 131 8.07 11.82 -7.13
CA THR A 131 7.06 12.50 -6.30
C THR A 131 6.18 11.47 -5.63
N GLY A 132 6.03 11.54 -4.31
CA GLY A 132 5.03 10.77 -3.57
C GLY A 132 3.82 11.63 -3.27
N LEU A 133 2.62 11.09 -3.45
CA LEU A 133 1.36 11.71 -3.08
C LEU A 133 0.66 10.86 -2.02
N ASP A 134 0.15 11.49 -0.96
CA ASP A 134 -0.70 10.82 0.02
C ASP A 134 -1.82 11.75 0.52
N LEU A 135 -2.94 11.16 0.92
CA LEU A 135 -4.09 11.88 1.48
C LEU A 135 -3.79 12.40 2.90
N ALA A 136 -2.96 11.67 3.65
CA ALA A 136 -2.67 11.89 5.07
C ALA A 136 -1.62 13.01 5.25
N PRO A 137 -2.01 14.21 5.76
CA PRO A 137 -1.11 15.37 5.80
C PRO A 137 0.09 15.17 6.72
N LYS A 138 -0.02 14.43 7.83
CA LYS A 138 1.12 14.23 8.74
C LYS A 138 2.12 13.24 8.16
N ALA A 139 1.66 12.25 7.40
CA ALA A 139 2.54 11.33 6.68
C ALA A 139 3.41 12.10 5.66
N VAL A 140 2.78 12.96 4.85
CA VAL A 140 3.48 13.83 3.88
C VAL A 140 4.44 14.80 4.58
N ALA A 141 3.98 15.48 5.64
CA ALA A 141 4.84 16.41 6.39
C ALA A 141 6.08 15.71 6.95
N ARG A 142 5.91 14.49 7.48
CA ARG A 142 7.03 13.67 7.95
C ARG A 142 7.95 13.28 6.80
N ALA A 143 7.42 12.77 5.69
CA ALA A 143 8.20 12.36 4.54
C ALA A 143 9.07 13.52 4.02
N ASN A 144 8.50 14.72 3.91
CA ASN A 144 9.24 15.92 3.56
C ASN A 144 10.32 16.29 4.59
N ALA A 145 10.03 16.17 5.88
CA ALA A 145 11.00 16.48 6.92
C ALA A 145 12.18 15.49 6.99
N THR A 146 11.99 14.23 6.57
CA THR A 146 13.00 13.17 6.78
C THR A 146 13.65 12.66 5.51
N LEU A 147 13.00 12.74 4.35
CA LEU A 147 13.41 12.04 3.13
C LEU A 147 13.58 12.96 1.91
N ALA A 148 12.91 14.12 1.87
CA ALA A 148 12.93 14.97 0.69
C ALA A 148 14.33 15.51 0.34
N ARG A 149 14.62 15.58 -0.96
CA ARG A 149 15.93 15.97 -1.52
C ARG A 149 15.74 16.86 -2.76
N GLY A 150 15.02 17.96 -2.58
CA GLY A 150 14.71 18.89 -3.68
C GLY A 150 13.86 18.21 -4.76
N ASP A 151 14.25 18.38 -6.02
CA ASP A 151 13.49 17.83 -7.17
C ASP A 151 13.69 16.33 -7.40
N GLU A 152 14.69 15.70 -6.77
CA GLU A 152 14.95 14.27 -6.89
C GLU A 152 13.89 13.43 -6.17
N LEU A 153 13.49 13.85 -4.97
CA LEU A 153 12.49 13.19 -4.14
C LEU A 153 11.70 14.21 -3.34
N ARG A 154 10.40 14.30 -3.58
CA ARG A 154 9.48 15.21 -2.87
C ARG A 154 8.14 14.54 -2.58
N PHE A 155 7.40 15.10 -1.63
CA PHE A 155 6.11 14.55 -1.21
C PHE A 155 5.05 15.64 -1.19
N VAL A 156 3.86 15.33 -1.69
CA VAL A 156 2.73 16.27 -1.77
C VAL A 156 1.49 15.66 -1.13
N GLN A 157 0.70 16.50 -0.48
CA GLN A 157 -0.63 16.08 -0.03
C GLN A 157 -1.59 16.17 -1.20
N GLY A 158 -2.41 15.14 -1.41
CA GLY A 158 -3.44 15.17 -2.44
C GLY A 158 -4.36 13.96 -2.38
N ASP A 159 -5.38 13.98 -3.24
CA ASP A 159 -6.36 12.92 -3.37
C ASP A 159 -6.00 12.05 -4.59
N ALA A 160 -5.96 10.73 -4.42
CA ALA A 160 -5.71 9.79 -5.51
C ALA A 160 -6.76 9.89 -6.63
N GLU A 161 -7.96 10.34 -6.28
CA GLU A 161 -9.10 10.45 -7.19
C GLU A 161 -9.24 11.85 -7.82
N ALA A 162 -8.34 12.77 -7.47
CA ALA A 162 -8.23 14.13 -8.01
C ALA A 162 -6.76 14.59 -7.91
N LEU A 163 -5.93 14.06 -8.80
CA LEU A 163 -4.48 14.22 -8.75
C LEU A 163 -4.08 15.68 -9.08
N PRO A 164 -3.32 16.37 -8.22
CA PRO A 164 -2.89 17.76 -8.42
C PRO A 164 -1.68 17.87 -9.37
N PHE A 165 -1.73 17.13 -10.49
CA PHE A 165 -0.68 17.12 -11.52
C PHE A 165 -1.28 17.44 -12.88
N GLU A 166 -0.46 18.06 -13.73
CA GLU A 166 -0.84 18.35 -15.11
C GLU A 166 -1.05 17.08 -15.94
N ASP A 167 -1.87 17.18 -16.97
CA ASP A 167 -2.05 16.13 -17.97
C ASP A 167 -0.69 15.76 -18.60
N ALA A 168 -0.47 14.47 -18.87
CA ALA A 168 0.74 13.98 -19.53
C ALA A 168 2.06 14.50 -18.89
N SER A 169 2.12 14.55 -17.56
CA SER A 169 3.28 15.03 -16.79
C SER A 169 4.12 13.92 -16.15
N VAL A 170 3.62 12.68 -16.13
CA VAL A 170 4.22 11.52 -15.45
C VAL A 170 4.62 10.44 -16.45
N ASP A 171 5.80 9.82 -16.28
CA ASP A 171 6.28 8.71 -17.13
C ASP A 171 5.96 7.34 -16.54
N VAL A 172 5.94 7.23 -15.21
CA VAL A 172 5.61 6.01 -14.46
C VAL A 172 4.79 6.39 -13.24
N LEU A 173 3.60 5.81 -13.10
CA LEU A 173 2.78 5.89 -11.90
C LEU A 173 2.83 4.54 -11.20
N ILE A 174 3.21 4.54 -9.93
CA ILE A 174 3.15 3.36 -9.08
C ILE A 174 2.08 3.55 -7.99
N ASN A 175 1.39 2.47 -7.65
CA ASN A 175 0.48 2.41 -6.52
C ASN A 175 0.66 1.05 -5.87
N VAL A 176 1.09 1.04 -4.61
CA VAL A 176 1.45 -0.17 -3.88
C VAL A 176 0.65 -0.22 -2.57
N GLU A 177 -0.27 -1.18 -2.49
CA GLU A 177 -1.11 -1.47 -1.32
C GLU A 177 -1.83 -0.22 -0.78
N SER A 178 -2.62 0.44 -1.62
CA SER A 178 -3.33 1.67 -1.24
C SER A 178 -4.74 1.81 -1.83
N SER A 179 -4.96 1.36 -3.07
CA SER A 179 -6.26 1.45 -3.75
C SER A 179 -7.41 0.68 -3.10
N HIS A 180 -7.11 -0.29 -2.22
CA HIS A 180 -8.10 -0.98 -1.38
C HIS A 180 -8.83 -0.02 -0.42
N ALA A 181 -8.31 1.21 -0.22
CA ALA A 181 -8.92 2.27 0.56
C ALA A 181 -9.49 3.42 -0.31
N TYR A 182 -9.57 3.26 -1.64
CA TYR A 182 -10.09 4.30 -2.54
C TYR A 182 -11.60 4.10 -2.80
N PRO A 183 -12.47 5.00 -2.34
CA PRO A 183 -13.90 4.89 -2.57
C PRO A 183 -14.34 5.02 -4.04
N ASN A 184 -13.52 5.62 -4.91
CA ASN A 184 -13.77 5.69 -6.35
C ASN A 184 -12.54 5.21 -7.14
N LEU A 185 -12.39 3.89 -7.24
CA LEU A 185 -11.31 3.25 -7.99
C LEU A 185 -11.28 3.66 -9.47
N LYS A 186 -12.46 3.84 -10.08
CA LYS A 186 -12.57 4.29 -11.46
C LYS A 186 -12.01 5.71 -11.63
N GLY A 187 -12.32 6.61 -10.70
CA GLY A 187 -11.78 7.97 -10.66
C GLY A 187 -10.26 7.99 -10.54
N PHE A 188 -9.68 7.17 -9.64
CA PHE A 188 -8.23 7.01 -9.56
C PHE A 188 -7.61 6.56 -10.89
N LEU A 189 -8.18 5.55 -11.56
CA LEU A 189 -7.64 5.05 -12.82
C LEU A 189 -7.81 6.08 -13.96
N GLN A 190 -8.88 6.87 -13.97
CA GLN A 190 -9.07 8.00 -14.89
C GLN A 190 -7.98 9.05 -14.69
N GLU A 191 -7.69 9.42 -13.44
CA GLU A 191 -6.63 10.37 -13.11
C GLU A 191 -5.24 9.83 -13.46
N ALA A 192 -4.98 8.54 -13.18
CA ALA A 192 -3.75 7.88 -13.59
C ALA A 192 -3.56 7.95 -15.11
N ALA A 193 -4.61 7.67 -15.89
CA ALA A 193 -4.59 7.76 -17.33
C ALA A 193 -4.36 9.21 -17.82
N ARG A 194 -4.92 10.21 -17.13
CA ARG A 194 -4.78 11.64 -17.44
C ARG A 194 -3.36 12.15 -17.22
N VAL A 195 -2.76 11.85 -16.07
CA VAL A 195 -1.43 12.39 -15.70
C VAL A 195 -0.29 11.66 -16.41
N LEU A 196 -0.50 10.41 -16.83
CA LEU A 196 0.49 9.66 -17.59
C LEU A 196 0.66 10.24 -19.01
N ARG A 197 1.91 10.39 -19.44
CA ARG A 197 2.25 10.65 -20.85
C ARG A 197 1.79 9.51 -21.75
N PRO A 198 1.53 9.73 -23.05
CA PRO A 198 1.45 8.64 -24.02
C PRO A 198 2.68 7.73 -23.92
N GLY A 199 2.47 6.41 -23.84
CA GLY A 199 3.52 5.43 -23.54
C GLY A 199 4.00 5.39 -22.08
N GLY A 200 3.41 6.20 -21.20
CA GLY A 200 3.60 6.17 -19.76
C GLY A 200 3.02 4.89 -19.16
N VAL A 201 3.51 4.47 -18.00
CA VAL A 201 3.16 3.16 -17.41
C VAL A 201 2.51 3.32 -16.04
N LEU A 202 1.40 2.63 -15.81
CA LEU A 202 0.83 2.39 -14.49
C LEU A 202 1.29 1.01 -14.00
N SER A 203 1.92 0.96 -12.83
CA SER A 203 2.21 -0.27 -12.08
C SER A 203 1.39 -0.30 -10.80
N HIS A 204 0.40 -1.17 -10.75
CA HIS A 204 -0.60 -1.26 -9.70
C HIS A 204 -0.45 -2.58 -8.94
N ILE A 205 -0.14 -2.50 -7.65
CA ILE A 205 0.08 -3.65 -6.78
C ILE A 205 -0.88 -3.54 -5.60
N ASP A 206 -1.86 -4.45 -5.47
CA ASP A 206 -2.78 -4.39 -4.34
C ASP A 206 -3.41 -5.74 -3.98
N VAL A 207 -4.08 -5.75 -2.84
CA VAL A 207 -4.86 -6.84 -2.28
C VAL A 207 -6.34 -6.71 -2.66
N TYR A 208 -6.98 -7.85 -2.90
CA TYR A 208 -8.35 -7.91 -3.37
C TYR A 208 -9.17 -8.98 -2.64
N THR A 209 -10.41 -8.61 -2.32
CA THR A 209 -11.52 -9.54 -2.17
C THR A 209 -12.00 -10.02 -3.56
N THR A 210 -12.91 -10.98 -3.59
CA THR A 210 -13.51 -11.44 -4.86
C THR A 210 -14.27 -10.31 -5.57
N GLN A 211 -15.08 -9.54 -4.83
CA GLN A 211 -15.91 -8.46 -5.37
C GLN A 211 -15.04 -7.34 -5.92
N ARG A 212 -14.06 -6.87 -5.13
CA ARG A 212 -13.15 -5.79 -5.55
C ARG A 212 -12.36 -6.16 -6.81
N LEU A 213 -11.90 -7.41 -6.95
CA LEU A 213 -11.19 -7.85 -8.14
C LEU A 213 -12.09 -7.88 -9.38
N ARG A 214 -13.36 -8.27 -9.23
CA ARG A 214 -14.34 -8.22 -10.32
C ARG A 214 -14.61 -6.78 -10.76
N ALA A 215 -14.83 -5.87 -9.80
CA ALA A 215 -15.03 -4.46 -10.08
C ALA A 215 -13.81 -3.85 -10.77
N MET A 216 -12.59 -4.15 -10.31
CA MET A 216 -11.35 -3.75 -10.98
C MET A 216 -11.36 -4.19 -12.45
N ARG A 217 -11.59 -5.48 -12.72
CA ARG A 217 -11.60 -6.02 -14.09
C ARG A 217 -12.68 -5.43 -14.99
N ALA A 218 -13.85 -5.12 -14.43
CA ALA A 218 -14.90 -4.42 -15.16
C ALA A 218 -14.44 -3.01 -15.58
N ILE A 219 -13.83 -2.26 -14.65
CA ILE A 219 -13.27 -0.93 -14.95
C ILE A 219 -12.16 -1.04 -16.00
N GLN A 220 -11.27 -2.03 -15.89
CA GLN A 220 -10.19 -2.25 -16.86
C GLN A 220 -10.70 -2.48 -18.28
N ALA A 221 -11.82 -3.18 -18.44
CA ALA A 221 -12.42 -3.48 -19.74
C ALA A 221 -13.09 -2.27 -20.40
N GLU A 222 -13.58 -1.32 -19.59
CA GLU A 222 -14.36 -0.18 -20.06
C GLU A 222 -13.58 1.14 -20.11
N LEU A 223 -12.53 1.28 -19.30
CA LEU A 223 -11.81 2.53 -19.14
C LEU A 223 -10.90 2.78 -20.35
N PRO A 224 -11.17 3.81 -21.18
CA PRO A 224 -10.30 4.13 -22.30
C PRO A 224 -8.96 4.70 -21.81
N GLY A 225 -7.93 4.52 -22.64
CA GLY A 225 -6.67 5.20 -22.45
C GLY A 225 -5.71 4.52 -21.48
N LEU A 226 -5.99 3.30 -21.05
CA LEU A 226 -5.02 2.42 -20.39
C LEU A 226 -5.11 1.03 -21.04
N GLU A 227 -4.05 0.62 -21.70
CA GLU A 227 -3.90 -0.72 -22.26
C GLU A 227 -3.27 -1.64 -21.20
N TRP A 228 -4.03 -2.59 -20.66
CA TRP A 228 -3.56 -3.53 -19.66
C TRP A 228 -2.74 -4.64 -20.29
N ILE A 229 -1.45 -4.69 -19.96
CA ILE A 229 -0.49 -5.60 -20.58
C ILE A 229 -0.11 -6.78 -19.67
N SER A 230 -0.38 -6.69 -18.36
CA SER A 230 -0.18 -7.80 -17.43
C SER A 230 -1.16 -7.75 -16.25
N ASP A 231 -1.54 -8.94 -15.76
CA ASP A 231 -2.29 -9.16 -14.54
C ASP A 231 -1.71 -10.40 -13.85
N ASN A 232 -0.71 -10.22 -13.00
CA ASN A 232 0.02 -11.29 -12.33
C ASN A 232 -0.55 -11.56 -10.93
N ASP A 233 -0.80 -12.82 -10.59
CA ASP A 233 -1.12 -13.21 -9.22
C ASP A 233 0.18 -13.37 -8.43
N ILE A 234 0.39 -12.53 -7.41
CA ILE A 234 1.56 -12.61 -6.53
C ILE A 234 1.18 -13.05 -5.10
N SER A 235 -0.01 -13.65 -4.95
CA SER A 235 -0.55 -14.00 -3.63
C SER A 235 0.35 -14.96 -2.86
N ASP A 236 1.00 -15.93 -3.53
CA ASP A 236 1.85 -16.90 -2.82
C ASP A 236 3.11 -16.26 -2.27
N GLN A 237 3.73 -15.34 -3.02
CA GLN A 237 4.89 -14.58 -2.59
C GLN A 237 4.53 -13.66 -1.43
N VAL A 238 3.36 -13.02 -1.46
CA VAL A 238 2.87 -12.18 -0.35
C VAL A 238 2.52 -13.04 0.87
N ARG A 239 1.83 -14.18 0.70
CA ARG A 239 1.57 -15.13 1.79
C ARG A 239 2.87 -15.61 2.44
N ALA A 240 3.90 -15.87 1.64
CA ALA A 240 5.22 -16.25 2.13
C ALA A 240 5.86 -15.13 2.96
N ALA A 241 5.81 -13.88 2.48
CA ALA A 241 6.29 -12.71 3.22
C ALA A 241 5.57 -12.55 4.57
N VAL A 242 4.24 -12.58 4.57
CA VAL A 242 3.43 -12.50 5.80
C VAL A 242 3.79 -13.61 6.78
N ARG A 243 3.92 -14.87 6.32
CA ARG A 243 4.31 -15.99 7.17
C ARG A 243 5.68 -15.78 7.82
N GLN A 244 6.65 -15.29 7.07
CA GLN A 244 7.99 -15.03 7.60
C GLN A 244 8.01 -13.84 8.57
N ARG A 245 7.30 -12.76 8.23
CA ARG A 245 7.14 -11.59 9.11
C ARG A 245 6.43 -11.94 10.41
N MET A 246 5.48 -12.87 10.36
CA MET A 246 4.76 -13.36 11.53
C MET A 246 5.42 -14.56 12.22
N ALA A 247 6.57 -15.06 11.75
CA ALA A 247 7.26 -16.17 12.39
C ALA A 247 7.80 -15.76 13.78
N PRO A 248 7.79 -16.65 14.79
CA PRO A 248 8.44 -16.39 16.08
C PRO A 248 9.89 -15.94 15.89
N GLY A 249 10.29 -14.89 16.61
CA GLY A 249 11.64 -14.34 16.52
C GLY A 249 11.92 -13.53 15.25
N SER A 250 10.95 -13.32 14.35
CA SER A 250 11.13 -12.43 13.18
C SER A 250 11.52 -11.01 13.60
N ARG A 251 12.13 -10.27 12.67
CA ARG A 251 12.48 -8.85 12.90
C ARG A 251 11.27 -8.03 13.33
N PHE A 252 10.15 -8.19 12.62
CA PHE A 252 8.89 -7.52 12.92
C PHE A 252 8.41 -7.80 14.34
N ARG A 253 8.38 -9.08 14.77
CA ARG A 253 8.02 -9.42 16.16
C ARG A 253 8.98 -8.85 17.19
N ARG A 254 10.30 -8.88 16.93
CA ARG A 254 11.30 -8.27 17.82
C ARG A 254 11.15 -6.75 17.94
N ASN A 255 10.80 -6.05 16.86
CA ASN A 255 10.56 -4.60 16.90
C ASN A 255 9.30 -4.25 17.70
N LEU A 256 8.23 -5.03 17.53
CA LEU A 256 7.02 -4.88 18.34
C LEU A 256 7.29 -5.11 19.83
N ASP A 257 8.12 -6.09 20.19
CA ASP A 257 8.48 -6.36 21.58
C ASP A 257 9.24 -5.20 22.24
N LYS A 258 9.93 -4.37 21.45
CA LYS A 258 10.64 -3.16 21.91
C LYS A 258 9.70 -1.98 22.17
N GLN A 259 8.48 -1.99 21.64
CA GLN A 259 7.51 -0.94 21.92
C GLN A 259 7.04 -1.04 23.39
N ARG A 260 6.98 0.11 24.07
CA ARG A 260 6.54 0.22 25.46
C ARG A 260 5.02 0.05 25.55
N MET A 261 4.56 -1.19 25.54
CA MET A 261 3.15 -1.56 25.75
C MET A 261 2.97 -2.27 27.09
N ASN A 262 1.87 -2.00 27.79
CA ASN A 262 1.49 -2.80 28.96
C ASN A 262 1.15 -4.24 28.53
N ARG A 263 1.19 -5.21 29.46
CA ARG A 263 1.05 -6.64 29.14
C ARG A 263 -0.27 -6.99 28.43
N PHE A 264 -1.35 -6.32 28.79
CA PHE A 264 -2.67 -6.53 28.19
C PHE A 264 -2.71 -6.03 26.74
N VAL A 265 -2.26 -4.80 26.50
CA VAL A 265 -2.12 -4.20 25.16
C VAL A 265 -1.14 -5.01 24.32
N ARG A 266 -0.05 -5.54 24.90
CA ARG A 266 0.89 -6.42 24.19
C ARG A 266 0.23 -7.73 23.77
N MET A 267 -0.50 -8.40 24.67
CA MET A 267 -1.24 -9.63 24.35
C MET A 267 -2.27 -9.40 23.24
N LEU A 268 -3.01 -8.30 23.30
CA LEU A 268 -3.96 -7.91 22.27
C LEU A 268 -3.24 -7.60 20.97
N ALA A 269 -2.20 -6.77 21.01
CA ALA A 269 -1.39 -6.40 19.86
C ALA A 269 -0.84 -7.66 19.19
N THR A 270 -0.13 -8.57 19.86
CA THR A 270 0.47 -9.74 19.20
C THR A 270 -0.56 -10.66 18.52
N ASN A 271 -1.75 -10.83 19.11
CA ASN A 271 -2.80 -11.70 18.56
C ASN A 271 -3.66 -11.00 17.50
N ASN A 272 -3.96 -9.70 17.66
CA ASN A 272 -4.61 -8.91 16.62
C ASN A 272 -3.66 -8.58 15.47
N LEU A 273 -2.36 -8.41 15.71
CA LEU A 273 -1.34 -8.13 14.68
C LEU A 273 -1.33 -9.22 13.61
N VAL A 274 -1.37 -10.50 14.01
CA VAL A 274 -1.49 -11.58 13.02
C VAL A 274 -2.76 -11.39 12.19
N MET A 275 -3.89 -11.03 12.81
CA MET A 275 -5.15 -10.84 12.10
C MET A 275 -5.20 -9.59 11.22
N THR A 276 -4.62 -8.47 11.67
CA THR A 276 -4.61 -7.16 11.03
C THR A 276 -3.56 -7.09 9.89
N PHE A 277 -2.50 -7.90 9.95
CA PHE A 277 -1.38 -7.87 8.99
C PHE A 277 -1.42 -9.07 8.03
N GLY A 278 -2.60 -9.36 7.48
CA GLY A 278 -2.74 -10.39 6.44
C GLY A 278 -2.66 -11.83 6.94
N GLY A 279 -2.74 -12.10 8.25
CA GLY A 279 -2.72 -13.46 8.78
C GLY A 279 -3.80 -14.38 8.21
N PRO A 280 -5.08 -13.96 8.13
CA PRO A 280 -6.12 -14.76 7.48
C PRO A 280 -5.78 -15.07 6.02
N PHE A 281 -5.24 -14.09 5.30
CA PHE A 281 -4.77 -14.26 3.94
C PHE A 281 -3.61 -15.27 3.84
N ALA A 282 -2.71 -15.29 4.83
CA ALA A 282 -1.62 -16.26 4.95
C ALA A 282 -2.02 -17.64 5.52
N GLY A 283 -3.29 -17.82 5.91
CA GLY A 283 -3.85 -19.06 6.44
C GLY A 283 -3.78 -19.22 7.97
N TYR A 284 -3.45 -18.16 8.71
CA TYR A 284 -3.51 -18.18 10.17
C TYR A 284 -4.96 -18.22 10.65
N ARG A 285 -5.24 -19.11 11.59
CA ARG A 285 -6.55 -19.19 12.25
C ARG A 285 -6.64 -18.13 13.32
N GLU A 286 -7.79 -17.46 13.38
CA GLU A 286 -8.11 -16.53 14.47
C GLU A 286 -8.07 -17.26 15.82
N PRO A 287 -7.24 -16.81 16.79
CA PRO A 287 -7.16 -17.42 18.11
C PRO A 287 -8.51 -17.38 18.86
N ALA A 288 -8.79 -18.39 19.68
CA ALA A 288 -10.05 -18.48 20.43
C ALA A 288 -10.29 -17.26 21.36
N VAL A 289 -9.21 -16.69 21.92
CA VAL A 289 -9.27 -15.47 22.73
C VAL A 289 -9.70 -14.24 21.91
N VAL A 290 -9.23 -14.11 20.67
CA VAL A 290 -9.61 -13.00 19.77
C VAL A 290 -11.08 -13.15 19.36
N LYS A 291 -11.50 -14.38 19.00
CA LYS A 291 -12.91 -14.70 18.73
C LYS A 291 -13.83 -14.32 19.89
N LEU A 292 -13.41 -14.62 21.12
CA LEU A 292 -14.17 -14.29 22.32
C LEU A 292 -14.25 -12.78 22.54
N LEU A 293 -13.14 -12.06 22.41
CA LEU A 293 -13.10 -10.60 22.56
C LEU A 293 -13.92 -9.86 21.48
N ASN A 294 -13.89 -10.34 20.23
CA ASN A 294 -14.74 -9.85 19.15
C ASN A 294 -16.23 -10.08 19.45
N ARG A 295 -16.61 -11.28 19.93
CA ARG A 295 -18.00 -11.56 20.37
C ARG A 295 -18.47 -10.67 21.50
N LEU A 296 -17.58 -10.33 22.42
CA LEU A 296 -17.88 -9.45 23.56
C LEU A 296 -17.84 -7.94 23.17
N LYS A 297 -17.57 -7.60 21.90
CA LYS A 297 -17.41 -6.23 21.41
C LYS A 297 -16.35 -5.41 22.17
N VAL A 298 -15.36 -6.10 22.75
CA VAL A 298 -14.27 -5.48 23.52
C VAL A 298 -13.17 -4.96 22.58
N LEU A 299 -13.04 -5.58 21.40
CA LEU A 299 -12.22 -5.09 20.30
C LEU A 299 -13.13 -4.49 19.23
N PRO A 300 -12.74 -3.37 18.56
CA PRO A 300 -13.40 -2.98 17.32
C PRO A 300 -13.36 -4.19 16.40
N PRO A 301 -14.44 -4.51 15.65
CA PRO A 301 -14.42 -5.62 14.73
C PRO A 301 -13.25 -5.38 13.79
N ALA A 302 -12.16 -6.11 14.01
CA ALA A 302 -11.08 -6.18 13.05
C ALA A 302 -11.68 -6.98 11.90
N GLY A 303 -12.37 -6.26 11.02
CA GLY A 303 -12.93 -6.79 9.80
C GLY A 303 -11.78 -7.25 8.95
N SER A 304 -11.33 -8.50 9.17
CA SER A 304 -10.44 -9.15 8.23
C SER A 304 -11.27 -9.33 6.97
N LEU A 305 -11.20 -8.36 6.07
CA LEU A 305 -11.75 -8.50 4.74
C LEU A 305 -11.29 -9.87 4.22
N PRO A 306 -12.18 -10.67 3.62
CA PRO A 306 -11.85 -11.98 3.08
C PRO A 306 -11.01 -11.84 1.82
N MET A 307 -9.81 -11.28 1.97
CA MET A 307 -8.84 -11.08 0.90
C MET A 307 -8.52 -12.43 0.28
N ARG A 308 -8.61 -12.51 -1.04
CA ARG A 308 -8.45 -13.75 -1.81
C ARG A 308 -7.23 -13.71 -2.73
N SER A 309 -6.89 -12.53 -3.22
CA SER A 309 -5.81 -12.38 -4.17
C SER A 309 -5.00 -11.12 -3.89
N TYR A 310 -3.75 -11.14 -4.31
CA TYR A 310 -2.85 -10.01 -4.34
C TYR A 310 -2.28 -9.94 -5.75
N ARG A 311 -2.53 -8.84 -6.45
CA ARG A 311 -2.24 -8.72 -7.89
C ARG A 311 -1.16 -7.69 -8.14
N HIS A 312 -0.36 -7.94 -9.16
CA HIS A 312 0.46 -6.93 -9.83
C HIS A 312 -0.05 -6.75 -11.25
N GLN A 313 -0.60 -5.57 -11.53
CA GLN A 313 -1.25 -5.23 -12.78
C GLN A 313 -0.51 -4.07 -13.42
N VAL A 314 -0.20 -4.18 -14.71
CA VAL A 314 0.51 -3.15 -15.45
C VAL A 314 -0.31 -2.71 -16.64
N ALA A 315 -0.40 -1.39 -16.82
CA ALA A 315 -1.02 -0.78 -17.98
C ALA A 315 -0.11 0.27 -18.62
N VAL A 316 -0.24 0.42 -19.94
CA VAL A 316 0.42 1.47 -20.71
C VAL A 316 -0.62 2.49 -21.15
N ARG A 317 -0.32 3.77 -21.03
CA ARG A 317 -1.16 4.85 -21.56
C ARG A 317 -1.08 4.83 -23.09
N SER A 318 -2.19 4.53 -23.76
CA SER A 318 -2.34 4.60 -25.22
C SER A 318 -2.31 6.03 -25.74
#